data_AF-A0A254NGV2-F1
#
_entry.id   AF-A0A254NGV2-F1
#
_cell.length_a   1.000
_cell.length_b   1.000
_cell.length_c   1.000
_cell.angle_alpha   90.00
_cell.angle_beta   90.00
_cell.angle_gamma   90.00
#
_symmetry.space_group_name_H-M   'P 1'
#
loop_
_entity.id
_entity.type
_entity.pdbx_description
1 polymer ?
#
loop_
_entity_poly.entity_id
_entity_poly.type
_entity_poly.pdbx_seq_one_letter_code
_entity_poly.pdbx_strand_id
1 'polypeptide(L)'
;MSENPDRSFEFEEEALFDEAVNARHLLQTALDTYKISLESLERLTGIDRAHLEMYASGDSDLEHLDAARRSAALDLIAFLGMGINTPQIPPEDRLRAIMRGLNEQFGLTAETLALQSGVEPSDAQRFLAGRKVAAEKRFKLASGVLFLYFLIYRKTDL
;
A
#
# COMPACT_ATOMS: atom_id res chain seq x y z
N MET A 1 -33.28 -9.51 49.21
CA MET A 1 -33.89 -9.42 47.86
C MET A 1 -32.75 -9.20 46.90
N SER A 2 -32.68 -10.10 45.92
CA SER A 2 -31.50 -10.51 45.16
C SER A 2 -30.95 -9.46 44.20
N GLU A 3 -29.63 -9.32 44.21
CA GLU A 3 -28.83 -8.79 43.11
C GLU A 3 -29.04 -9.65 41.87
N ASN A 4 -29.10 -9.02 40.69
CA ASN A 4 -29.17 -9.71 39.41
C ASN A 4 -27.94 -9.31 38.58
N PRO A 5 -26.86 -10.10 38.57
CA PRO A 5 -25.70 -9.87 37.73
C PRO A 5 -25.77 -10.85 36.56
N ASP A 6 -26.41 -10.47 35.46
CA ASP A 6 -26.09 -11.09 34.16
C ASP A 6 -26.69 -10.27 33.02
N ARG A 7 -25.90 -9.34 32.52
CA ARG A 7 -25.96 -8.93 31.12
C ARG A 7 -24.56 -9.12 30.57
N SER A 8 -24.24 -10.36 30.26
CA SER A 8 -23.18 -10.67 29.31
C SER A 8 -23.51 -9.93 28.01
N PHE A 9 -22.79 -8.84 27.76
CA PHE A 9 -22.66 -8.31 26.42
C PHE A 9 -21.88 -9.37 25.65
N GLU A 10 -22.60 -10.23 24.93
CA GLU A 10 -22.03 -10.98 23.83
C GLU A 10 -21.55 -9.92 22.82
N PHE A 11 -20.26 -9.59 22.92
CA PHE A 11 -19.55 -9.08 21.75
C PHE A 11 -19.66 -10.23 20.76
N GLU A 12 -20.52 -10.07 19.75
CA GLU A 12 -20.30 -10.74 18.48
C GLU A 12 -18.91 -10.30 18.05
N GLU A 13 -17.93 -11.14 18.40
CA GLU A 13 -16.57 -11.10 17.91
C GLU A 13 -16.73 -11.29 16.40
N GLU A 14 -16.90 -10.17 15.70
CA GLU A 14 -16.92 -10.11 14.24
C GLU A 14 -15.65 -10.84 13.81
N ALA A 15 -15.83 -12.05 13.25
CA ALA A 15 -14.76 -13.00 13.05
C ALA A 15 -13.57 -12.32 12.38
N LEU A 16 -12.53 -12.06 13.17
CA LEU A 16 -11.28 -11.48 12.70
C LEU A 16 -10.61 -12.57 11.86
N PHE A 17 -10.85 -12.49 10.55
CA PHE A 17 -10.15 -13.23 9.50
C PHE A 17 -10.26 -14.75 9.61
N ASP A 18 -11.36 -15.30 9.09
CA ASP A 18 -11.35 -16.69 8.63
C ASP A 18 -10.47 -16.76 7.37
N GLU A 19 -9.38 -17.54 7.47
CA GLU A 19 -8.24 -17.67 6.55
C GLU A 19 -7.22 -16.51 6.55
N ALA A 20 -6.03 -16.79 7.12
CA ALA A 20 -4.82 -16.04 6.81
C ALA A 20 -4.66 -15.99 5.29
N VAL A 21 -4.86 -14.82 4.69
CA VAL A 21 -4.88 -14.67 3.24
C VAL A 21 -3.57 -15.21 2.68
N ASN A 22 -3.66 -16.35 2.00
CA ASN A 22 -2.50 -17.05 1.47
C ASN A 22 -1.85 -16.20 0.37
N ALA A 23 -0.54 -15.98 0.43
CA ALA A 23 0.20 -15.22 -0.57
C ALA A 23 0.02 -15.76 -2.00
N ARG A 24 -0.26 -17.06 -2.17
CA ARG A 24 -0.63 -17.67 -3.46
C ARG A 24 -1.99 -17.18 -3.97
N HIS A 25 -2.98 -17.04 -3.09
CA HIS A 25 -4.28 -16.45 -3.43
C HIS A 25 -4.14 -14.97 -3.79
N LEU A 26 -3.28 -14.22 -3.08
CA LEU A 26 -2.98 -12.83 -3.42
C LEU A 26 -2.27 -12.70 -4.77
N LEU A 27 -1.35 -13.61 -5.09
CA LEU A 27 -0.78 -13.68 -6.43
C LEU A 27 -1.88 -13.88 -7.48
N GLN A 28 -2.78 -14.85 -7.29
CA GLN A 28 -3.88 -15.06 -8.23
C GLN A 28 -4.77 -13.83 -8.35
N THR A 29 -5.03 -13.12 -7.25
CA THR A 29 -5.79 -11.87 -7.26
C THR A 29 -5.06 -10.77 -8.03
N ALA A 30 -3.73 -10.65 -7.88
CA ALA A 30 -2.92 -9.71 -8.65
C ALA A 30 -2.98 -9.98 -10.16
N LEU A 31 -2.94 -11.26 -10.56
CA LEU A 31 -3.02 -11.69 -11.95
C LEU A 31 -4.43 -11.50 -12.54
N ASP A 32 -5.45 -11.98 -11.84
CA ASP A 32 -6.80 -12.10 -12.40
C ASP A 32 -7.66 -10.85 -12.18
N THR A 33 -7.52 -10.19 -11.03
CA THR A 33 -8.34 -9.03 -10.69
C THR A 33 -7.64 -7.74 -11.10
N TYR A 34 -6.38 -7.58 -10.68
CA TYR A 34 -5.60 -6.36 -10.97
C TYR A 34 -4.85 -6.42 -12.30
N LYS A 35 -4.92 -7.55 -13.02
CA LYS A 35 -4.37 -7.72 -14.38
C LYS A 35 -2.87 -7.41 -14.48
N ILE A 36 -2.13 -7.62 -13.39
CA ILE A 36 -0.69 -7.47 -13.36
C ILE A 36 -0.10 -8.70 -14.04
N SER A 37 0.67 -8.51 -15.12
CA SER A 37 1.26 -9.63 -15.84
C SER A 37 2.39 -10.27 -15.03
N LEU A 38 2.64 -11.57 -15.25
CA LEU A 38 3.81 -12.26 -14.70
C LEU A 38 5.13 -11.60 -15.13
N GLU A 39 5.20 -11.06 -16.34
CA GLU A 39 6.36 -10.26 -16.80
C GLU A 39 6.57 -9.00 -15.94
N SER A 40 5.48 -8.34 -15.53
CA SER A 40 5.58 -7.18 -14.65
C SER A 40 6.03 -7.59 -13.26
N LEU A 41 5.48 -8.69 -12.72
CA LEU A 41 5.88 -9.24 -11.42
C LEU A 41 7.34 -9.70 -11.42
N GLU A 42 7.81 -10.29 -12.51
CA GLU A 42 9.21 -10.66 -12.71
C GLU A 42 10.13 -9.44 -12.62
N ARG A 43 9.77 -8.32 -13.28
CA ARG A 43 10.53 -7.07 -13.17
C ARG A 43 10.47 -6.44 -11.78
N LEU A 44 9.32 -6.52 -11.11
CA LEU A 44 9.08 -5.90 -9.81
C LEU A 44 9.73 -6.66 -8.65
N THR A 45 9.70 -7.99 -8.71
CA THR A 45 10.20 -8.88 -7.65
C THR A 45 11.60 -9.42 -7.93
N GLY A 46 12.02 -9.36 -9.19
CA GLY A 46 13.22 -10.03 -9.69
C GLY A 46 13.10 -11.56 -9.75
N ILE A 47 11.92 -12.15 -9.49
CA ILE A 47 11.72 -13.60 -9.56
C ILE A 47 11.41 -13.99 -11.00
N ASP A 48 12.15 -14.97 -11.52
CA ASP A 48 11.90 -15.51 -12.86
C ASP A 48 10.45 -15.97 -13.05
N ARG A 49 9.90 -15.69 -14.22
CA ARG A 49 8.51 -16.03 -14.56
C ARG A 49 8.15 -17.49 -14.31
N ALA A 50 9.02 -18.44 -14.67
CA ALA A 50 8.73 -19.85 -14.50
C ALA A 50 8.56 -20.22 -13.01
N HIS A 51 9.34 -19.59 -12.13
CA HIS A 51 9.18 -19.78 -10.69
C HIS A 51 7.90 -19.14 -10.15
N LEU A 52 7.48 -17.98 -10.69
CA LEU A 52 6.19 -17.38 -10.34
C LEU A 52 5.01 -18.26 -10.79
N GLU A 53 5.11 -18.89 -11.97
CA GLU A 53 4.12 -19.84 -12.48
C GLU A 53 4.03 -21.09 -11.60
N MET A 54 5.18 -21.69 -11.26
CA MET A 54 5.24 -22.83 -10.34
C MET A 54 4.71 -22.48 -8.95
N TYR A 55 4.99 -21.27 -8.46
CA TYR A 55 4.44 -20.80 -7.20
C TYR A 55 2.93 -20.61 -7.27
N ALA A 56 2.39 -20.09 -8.38
CA ALA A 56 0.96 -19.95 -8.58
C ALA A 56 0.23 -21.30 -8.68
N SER A 57 0.82 -22.29 -9.37
CA SER A 57 0.25 -23.64 -9.50
C SER A 57 0.36 -24.48 -8.23
N GLY A 58 1.25 -24.11 -7.30
CA GLY A 58 1.53 -24.86 -6.08
C GLY A 58 2.64 -25.90 -6.21
N ASP A 59 3.34 -25.92 -7.35
CA ASP A 59 4.48 -26.80 -7.61
C ASP A 59 5.78 -26.32 -6.91
N SER A 60 5.77 -25.12 -6.31
CA SER A 60 6.89 -24.56 -5.55
C SER A 60 6.41 -23.61 -4.45
N ASP A 61 7.18 -23.54 -3.35
CA ASP A 61 7.08 -22.51 -2.31
C ASP A 61 8.28 -21.54 -2.33
N LEU A 62 8.99 -21.49 -3.47
CA LEU A 62 10.14 -20.62 -3.73
C LEU A 62 11.29 -20.78 -2.72
N GLU A 63 11.42 -21.95 -2.09
CA GLU A 63 12.43 -22.23 -1.05
C GLU A 63 13.87 -22.18 -1.56
N HIS A 64 14.07 -22.25 -2.88
CA HIS A 64 15.38 -22.09 -3.52
C HIS A 64 15.87 -20.64 -3.55
N LEU A 65 15.00 -19.67 -3.28
CA LEU A 65 15.38 -18.27 -3.15
C LEU A 65 15.91 -17.97 -1.74
N ASP A 66 16.80 -16.99 -1.65
CA ASP A 66 17.19 -16.41 -0.36
C ASP A 66 15.95 -15.94 0.43
N ALA A 67 15.95 -16.18 1.74
CA ALA A 67 14.79 -15.94 2.59
C ALA A 67 14.34 -14.47 2.60
N ALA A 68 15.28 -13.52 2.62
CA ALA A 68 14.95 -12.09 2.62
C ALA A 68 14.37 -11.68 1.26
N ARG A 69 14.97 -12.14 0.16
CA ARG A 69 14.45 -11.92 -1.20
C ARG A 69 13.05 -12.52 -1.38
N ARG A 70 12.83 -13.74 -0.89
CA ARG A 70 11.53 -14.41 -0.93
C ARG A 70 10.49 -13.61 -0.17
N SER A 71 10.78 -13.20 1.06
CA SER A 71 9.85 -12.41 1.88
C SER A 71 9.47 -11.10 1.18
N ALA A 72 10.47 -10.32 0.75
CA ALA A 72 10.21 -9.02 0.10
C ALA A 72 9.36 -9.15 -1.17
N ALA A 73 9.60 -10.20 -1.97
CA ALA A 73 8.81 -10.46 -3.17
C ALA A 73 7.37 -10.87 -2.84
N LEU A 74 7.18 -11.75 -1.86
CA LEU A 74 5.84 -12.17 -1.43
C LEU A 74 5.05 -11.02 -0.79
N ASP A 75 5.72 -10.16 -0.02
CA ASP A 75 5.10 -8.95 0.53
C ASP A 75 4.63 -8.01 -0.59
N LEU A 76 5.47 -7.78 -1.61
CA LEU A 76 5.09 -6.96 -2.76
C LEU A 76 3.91 -7.58 -3.52
N ILE A 77 3.94 -8.88 -3.80
CA ILE A 77 2.83 -9.60 -4.43
C ILE A 77 1.56 -9.49 -3.58
N ALA A 78 1.67 -9.62 -2.26
CA ALA A 78 0.56 -9.46 -1.35
C ALA A 78 -0.05 -8.05 -1.44
N PHE A 79 0.77 -7.00 -1.43
CA PHE A 79 0.29 -5.63 -1.61
C PHE A 79 -0.42 -5.42 -2.95
N LEU A 80 0.14 -5.97 -4.02
CA LEU A 80 -0.45 -5.90 -5.36
C LEU A 80 -1.77 -6.69 -5.45
N GLY A 81 -1.84 -7.84 -4.77
CA GLY A 81 -3.02 -8.70 -4.72
C GLY A 81 -4.13 -8.19 -3.81
N MET A 82 -3.80 -7.49 -2.72
CA MET A 82 -4.80 -6.77 -1.91
C MET A 82 -5.36 -5.56 -2.66
N GLY A 83 -4.58 -5.04 -3.60
CA GLY A 83 -4.90 -3.85 -4.36
C GLY A 83 -4.73 -2.57 -3.54
N ILE A 84 -4.27 -1.52 -4.22
CA ILE A 84 -4.05 -0.23 -3.56
C ILE A 84 -5.37 0.44 -3.14
N ASN A 85 -6.52 0.06 -3.72
CA ASN A 85 -7.83 0.67 -3.46
C ASN A 85 -8.66 -0.08 -2.41
N THR A 86 -7.99 -0.70 -1.45
CA THR A 86 -8.61 -1.24 -0.24
C THR A 86 -9.45 -0.17 0.50
N PRO A 87 -10.68 -0.48 0.95
CA PRO A 87 -11.48 0.41 1.81
C PRO A 87 -10.80 0.77 3.13
N GLN A 88 -9.90 -0.10 3.60
CA GLN A 88 -9.19 0.06 4.86
C GLN A 88 -8.12 1.17 4.79
N ILE A 89 -7.62 1.51 3.60
CA ILE A 89 -6.61 2.57 3.42
C ILE A 89 -7.08 3.59 2.37
N PRO A 90 -7.80 4.64 2.80
CA PRO A 90 -8.26 5.71 1.94
C PRO A 90 -7.13 6.33 1.08
N PRO A 91 -7.42 6.78 -0.16
CA PRO A 91 -6.42 7.44 -1.01
C PRO A 91 -5.70 8.61 -0.32
N GLU A 92 -6.41 9.37 0.50
CA GLU A 92 -5.85 10.49 1.25
C GLU A 92 -4.83 10.04 2.29
N ASP A 93 -5.04 8.89 2.92
CA ASP A 93 -4.16 8.35 3.95
C ASP A 93 -2.85 7.88 3.34
N ARG A 94 -2.95 7.24 2.16
CA ARG A 94 -1.78 6.88 1.34
C ARG A 94 -0.95 8.11 0.98
N LEU A 95 -1.59 9.16 0.47
CA LEU A 95 -0.89 10.39 0.12
C LEU A 95 -0.27 11.07 1.33
N ARG A 96 -0.98 11.14 2.47
CA ARG A 96 -0.43 11.69 3.71
C ARG A 96 0.78 10.90 4.21
N ALA A 97 0.75 9.58 4.11
CA ALA A 97 1.88 8.72 4.46
C ALA A 97 3.10 9.04 3.58
N ILE A 98 2.92 9.16 2.26
CA ILE A 98 4.01 9.55 1.34
C ILE A 98 4.56 10.93 1.70
N MET A 99 3.70 11.93 1.92
CA MET A 99 4.13 13.28 2.30
C MET A 99 4.92 13.29 3.62
N ARG A 100 4.50 12.50 4.61
CA ARG A 100 5.22 12.36 5.88
C ARG A 100 6.58 11.69 5.69
N GLY A 101 6.63 10.60 4.92
CA GLY A 101 7.89 9.94 4.60
C GLY A 101 8.87 10.86 3.87
N LEU A 102 8.39 11.66 2.91
CA LEU A 102 9.22 12.66 2.22
C LEU A 102 9.73 13.76 3.17
N ASN A 103 8.92 14.18 4.14
CA ASN A 103 9.35 15.11 5.16
C ASN A 103 10.39 14.50 6.12
N GLU A 104 10.15 13.29 6.61
CA GLU A 104 11.02 12.60 7.56
C GLU A 104 12.38 12.26 6.96
N GLN A 105 12.43 11.84 5.71
CA GLN A 105 13.66 11.40 5.07
C GLN A 105 14.43 12.54 4.39
N PHE A 106 13.74 13.51 3.80
CA PHE A 106 14.35 14.54 2.95
C PHE A 106 14.07 15.97 3.43
N GLY A 107 13.30 16.15 4.51
CA GLY A 107 12.93 17.48 5.00
C GLY A 107 11.94 18.23 4.11
N LEU A 108 11.25 17.55 3.18
CA LEU A 108 10.27 18.18 2.30
C LEU A 108 9.01 18.57 3.09
N THR A 109 8.96 19.83 3.51
CA THR A 109 7.85 20.35 4.31
C THR A 109 6.55 20.44 3.52
N ALA A 110 5.43 20.62 4.23
CA ALA A 110 4.12 20.88 3.62
C ALA A 110 4.15 22.07 2.64
N GLU A 111 4.92 23.11 2.95
CA GLU A 111 5.11 24.27 2.09
C GLU A 111 5.87 23.91 0.81
N THR A 112 6.97 23.19 0.92
CA THR A 112 7.73 22.73 -0.25
C THR A 112 6.86 21.87 -1.17
N LEU A 113 6.13 20.91 -0.60
CA LEU A 113 5.23 20.05 -1.36
C LEU A 113 4.09 20.84 -2.02
N ALA A 114 3.57 21.87 -1.34
CA ALA A 114 2.54 22.76 -1.89
C ALA A 114 3.04 23.56 -3.10
N LEU A 115 4.22 24.19 -2.96
CA LEU A 115 4.84 24.98 -4.03
C LEU A 115 5.12 24.13 -5.28
N GLN A 116 5.67 22.93 -5.09
CA GLN A 116 5.94 21.99 -6.19
C GLN A 116 4.67 21.46 -6.86
N SER A 117 3.54 21.48 -6.13
CA SER A 117 2.25 21.00 -6.62
C SER A 117 1.35 22.12 -7.16
N GLY A 118 1.77 23.39 -7.09
CA GLY A 118 0.97 24.53 -7.50
C GLY A 118 -0.30 24.72 -6.66
N VAL A 119 -0.23 24.44 -5.35
CA VAL A 119 -1.31 24.67 -4.38
C VAL A 119 -0.85 25.60 -3.27
N GLU A 120 -1.79 26.23 -2.56
CA GLU A 120 -1.45 27.08 -1.42
C GLU A 120 -0.87 26.24 -0.27
N PRO A 121 0.18 26.71 0.43
CA PRO A 121 0.75 26.03 1.59
C PRO A 121 -0.28 25.69 2.67
N SER A 122 -1.26 26.58 2.87
CA SER A 122 -2.34 26.37 3.83
C SER A 122 -3.24 25.16 3.48
N ASP A 123 -3.44 24.87 2.20
CA ASP A 123 -4.21 23.69 1.76
C ASP A 123 -3.43 22.39 2.01
N ALA A 124 -2.12 22.38 1.76
CA ALA A 124 -1.27 21.22 2.05
C ALA A 124 -1.18 20.92 3.55
N GLN A 125 -1.05 21.97 4.39
CA GLN A 125 -1.09 21.81 5.85
C GLN A 125 -2.45 21.28 6.33
N ARG A 126 -3.56 21.83 5.81
CA ARG A 126 -4.91 21.33 6.10
C ARG A 126 -5.05 19.86 5.69
N PHE A 127 -4.56 19.50 4.51
CA PHE A 127 -4.58 18.13 4.03
C PHE A 127 -3.83 17.18 4.98
N LEU A 128 -2.58 17.51 5.36
CA LEU A 128 -1.80 16.71 6.31
C LEU A 128 -2.47 16.56 7.67
N ALA A 129 -3.15 17.61 8.14
CA ALA A 129 -3.94 17.60 9.37
C ALA A 129 -5.25 16.80 9.27
N GLY A 130 -5.54 16.17 8.13
CA GLY A 130 -6.77 15.39 7.90
C GLY A 130 -8.02 16.25 7.70
N ARG A 131 -7.86 17.53 7.37
CA ARG A 131 -8.98 18.44 7.13
C ARG A 131 -9.41 18.37 5.67
N LYS A 132 -10.70 18.65 5.42
CA LYS A 132 -11.25 18.70 4.06
C LYS A 132 -10.55 19.78 3.22
N VAL A 133 -10.18 19.37 2.02
CA VAL A 133 -9.57 20.18 0.94
C VAL A 133 -10.31 19.88 -0.36
N ALA A 134 -10.49 20.89 -1.21
CA ALA A 134 -11.20 20.75 -2.48
C ALA A 134 -10.58 19.64 -3.36
N ALA A 135 -11.40 18.92 -4.12
CA ALA A 135 -10.95 17.79 -4.94
C ALA A 135 -9.84 18.18 -5.93
N GLU A 136 -9.98 19.32 -6.61
CA GLU A 136 -8.95 19.84 -7.54
C GLU A 136 -7.60 20.04 -6.84
N LYS A 137 -7.61 20.62 -5.64
CA LYS A 137 -6.39 20.87 -4.86
C LYS A 137 -5.77 19.56 -4.36
N ARG A 138 -6.59 18.60 -3.93
CA ARG A 138 -6.12 17.25 -3.58
C ARG A 138 -5.46 16.57 -4.77
N PHE A 139 -6.05 16.68 -5.97
CA PHE A 139 -5.50 16.11 -7.19
C PHE A 139 -4.15 16.74 -7.58
N LYS A 140 -4.06 18.08 -7.57
CA LYS A 140 -2.81 18.81 -7.81
C LYS A 140 -1.71 18.41 -6.82
N LEU A 141 -2.04 18.38 -5.52
CA LEU A 141 -1.13 17.96 -4.46
C LEU A 141 -0.68 16.50 -4.64
N ALA A 142 -1.60 15.57 -4.93
CA ALA A 142 -1.27 14.17 -5.17
C ALA A 142 -0.29 14.02 -6.34
N SER A 143 -0.57 14.72 -7.44
CA SER A 143 0.22 14.64 -8.67
C SER A 143 1.64 15.16 -8.45
N GLY A 144 1.78 16.32 -7.80
CA GLY A 144 3.09 16.90 -7.49
C GLY A 144 3.89 16.04 -6.51
N VAL A 145 3.26 15.56 -5.45
CA VAL A 145 3.91 14.68 -4.45
C VAL A 145 4.37 13.35 -5.06
N LEU A 146 3.53 12.69 -5.86
CA LEU A 146 3.90 11.43 -6.52
C LEU A 146 5.01 11.62 -7.55
N PHE A 147 5.00 12.74 -8.27
CA PHE A 147 6.07 13.05 -9.22
C PHE A 147 7.41 13.31 -8.51
N LEU A 148 7.40 14.05 -7.39
CA LEU A 148 8.59 14.21 -6.55
C LEU A 148 9.10 12.88 -6.00
N TYR A 149 8.20 12.05 -5.48
CA TYR A 149 8.54 10.71 -5.01
C TYR A 149 9.23 9.90 -6.11
N PHE A 150 8.66 9.89 -7.32
CA PHE A 150 9.26 9.24 -8.48
C PHE A 150 10.66 9.78 -8.79
N LEU A 151 10.87 11.09 -8.81
CA LEU A 151 12.17 11.69 -9.13
C LEU A 151 13.25 11.35 -8.10
N ILE A 152 12.89 11.34 -6.83
CA ILE A 152 13.82 11.06 -5.73
C ILE A 152 14.25 9.60 -5.76
N TYR A 153 13.28 8.68 -5.85
CA TYR A 153 13.58 7.25 -5.75
C TYR A 153 14.06 6.64 -7.06
N ARG A 154 13.71 7.20 -8.22
CA ARG A 154 14.32 6.81 -9.50
C ARG A 154 15.83 7.12 -9.54
N LYS A 155 16.27 8.19 -8.85
CA LYS A 155 17.69 8.57 -8.83
C LYS A 155 18.59 7.53 -8.16
N THR A 156 18.04 6.68 -7.30
CA THR A 156 18.81 5.64 -6.61
C THR A 156 19.31 4.54 -7.57
N ASP A 157 18.73 4.44 -8.77
CA ASP A 157 19.09 3.48 -9.81
C ASP A 157 19.95 4.08 -10.96
N LEU A 158 20.37 5.36 -10.86
CA LEU A 158 21.24 6.07 -11.81
C LEU A 158 22.60 6.40 -11.20
#